data_AF-A0A536DJ08-F1
#
_entry.id   AF-A0A536DJ08-F1
#
_cell.length_a   1.000
_cell.length_b   1.000
_cell.length_c   1.000
_cell.angle_alpha   90.00
_cell.angle_beta   90.00
_cell.angle_gamma   90.00
#
_symmetry.space_group_name_H-M   'P 1'
#
loop_
_entity.id
_entity.type
_entity.pdbx_description
1 polymer ?
#
loop_
_entity_poly.entity_id
_entity_poly.type
_entity_poly.pdbx_seq_one_letter_code
_entity_poly.pdbx_strand_id
1 'polypeptide(L)' 'MATIQKFEELEAWRTARQLTRWIYRLCAAGPLERDFGLKDQMRRAAVSIMSNIAE' A
#
# COMPACT_ATOMS: atom_id res chain seq x y z
N MET A 1 21.14 7.31 17.68
CA MET A 1 20.05 6.93 16.75
C MET A 1 20.08 5.42 16.61
N ALA A 2 18.93 4.75 16.64
CA ALA A 2 18.89 3.32 16.39
C ALA A 2 19.30 3.04 14.94
N THR A 3 20.17 2.05 14.73
CA THR A 3 20.56 1.62 13.39
C THR A 3 19.42 0.79 12.80
N ILE A 4 18.81 1.28 11.72
CA ILE A 4 17.79 0.54 10.96
C ILE A 4 18.48 -0.64 10.27
N GLN A 5 18.02 -1.86 10.54
CA GLN A 5 18.56 -3.08 9.93
C GLN A 5 17.69 -3.58 8.77
N LYS A 6 16.41 -3.22 8.76
CA LYS A 6 15.42 -3.67 7.77
C LYS A 6 14.45 -2.55 7.40
N PHE A 7 13.96 -2.53 6.16
CA PHE A 7 13.01 -1.51 5.69
C PHE A 7 11.69 -1.54 6.46
N GLU A 8 11.28 -2.67 7.04
CA GLU A 8 10.06 -2.78 7.85
C GLU A 8 10.12 -2.01 9.18
N GLU A 9 11.32 -1.57 9.58
CA GLU A 9 11.51 -0.67 10.72
C GLU A 9 11.17 0.77 10.38
N LEU A 10 11.20 1.14 9.09
CA LEU A 10 10.87 2.48 8.63
C LEU A 10 9.40 2.78 8.89
N GLU A 11 9.13 3.91 9.56
CA GLU A 11 7.77 4.39 9.78
C GLU A 11 7.05 4.63 8.45
N ALA A 12 7.75 5.16 7.45
CA ALA A 12 7.23 5.35 6.10
C ALA A 12 6.73 4.02 5.49
N TRP A 13 7.48 2.93 5.64
CA TRP A 13 7.08 1.61 5.13
C TRP A 13 5.85 1.07 5.89
N ARG A 14 5.81 1.24 7.22
CA ARG A 14 4.67 0.83 8.05
C ARG A 14 3.40 1.61 7.68
N THR A 15 3.52 2.91 7.43
CA THR A 15 2.42 3.77 6.99
C THR A 15 1.94 3.39 5.59
N ALA A 16 2.86 3.14 4.65
CA ALA A 16 2.51 2.65 3.32
C ALA A 16 1.79 1.28 3.38
N ARG A 17 2.24 0.37 4.26
CA ARG A 17 1.57 -0.91 4.49
C ARG A 17 0.13 -0.75 5.01
N GLN A 18 -0.10 0.21 5.91
CA GLN A 18 -1.45 0.52 6.37
C GLN A 18 -2.29 1.06 5.21
N LEU A 19 -1.79 2.05 4.47
CA LEU A 19 -2.46 2.63 3.31
C LEU A 19 -2.88 1.55 2.29
N THR A 20 -1.98 0.61 1.96
CA THR A 20 -2.29 -0.52 1.08
C THR A 20 -3.45 -1.34 1.61
N ARG A 21 -3.48 -1.67 2.91
CA ARG A 21 -4.62 -2.41 3.50
C ARG A 21 -5.93 -1.64 3.39
N TRP A 22 -5.91 -0.33 3.58
CA TRP A 22 -7.10 0.52 3.41
C TRP A 22 -7.59 0.52 1.96
N ILE A 23 -6.70 0.68 0.98
CA ILE A 23 -7.05 0.64 -0.44
C ILE A 23 -7.64 -0.71 -0.83
N TYR A 24 -7.05 -1.82 -0.37
CA TYR A 24 -7.61 -3.15 -0.65
C TYR A 24 -9.02 -3.32 -0.10
N ARG A 25 -9.29 -2.84 1.12
CA ARG A 25 -10.63 -2.86 1.73
C ARG A 25 -11.62 -1.99 0.96
N LEU A 26 -11.22 -0.77 0.62
CA LEU A 26 -12.04 0.16 -0.15
C LEU A 26 -12.41 -0.42 -1.52
N CYS A 27 -11.45 -1.03 -2.21
CA CYS A 27 -11.65 -1.67 -3.50
C CYS A 27 -12.43 -3.00 -3.45
N ALA A 28 -12.69 -3.55 -2.25
CA ALA A 28 -13.43 -4.80 -2.06
C ALA A 28 -14.89 -4.57 -1.68
N ALA A 29 -15.37 -3.32 -1.72
CA ALA A 29 -16.74 -2.97 -1.36
C ALA A 29 -17.28 -1.83 -2.24
N GLY A 30 -18.60 -1.73 -2.31
CA GLY A 30 -19.28 -0.62 -2.99
C GLY A 30 -19.00 -0.57 -4.50
N PRO A 31 -19.11 0.62 -5.12
CA PRO A 31 -18.98 0.77 -6.57
C PRO A 31 -17.61 0.31 -7.12
N LEU A 32 -16.54 0.47 -6.33
CA LEU A 32 -15.18 0.11 -6.73
C LEU A 32 -14.95 -1.40 -6.83
N GLU A 33 -15.81 -2.22 -6.22
CA GLU A 33 -15.72 -3.67 -6.37
C GLU A 33 -15.88 -4.10 -7.83
N ARG A 34 -16.76 -3.41 -8.58
CA ARG A 34 -17.10 -3.70 -9.98
C ARG A 34 -16.34 -2.84 -10.99
N ASP A 35 -15.69 -1.77 -10.55
CA ASP A 35 -14.78 -0.99 -11.41
C ASP A 35 -13.40 -1.65 -11.44
N PHE A 36 -13.23 -2.63 -12.32
CA PHE A 36 -11.99 -3.41 -12.41
C PHE A 36 -10.77 -2.57 -12.79
N GLY A 37 -10.94 -1.56 -13.65
CA GLY A 37 -9.84 -0.70 -14.11
C GLY A 37 -9.33 0.19 -12.98
N LEU A 38 -10.21 0.96 -12.35
CA LEU A 38 -9.82 1.86 -11.27
C LEU A 38 -9.31 1.08 -10.05
N LYS A 39 -9.97 -0.03 -9.70
CA LYS A 39 -9.53 -0.95 -8.63
C LYS A 39 -8.10 -1.44 -8.83
N ASP A 40 -7.76 -1.89 -10.04
CA ASP A 40 -6.43 -2.40 -10.33
C ASP A 40 -5.36 -1.30 -10.24
N GLN A 41 -5.63 -0.13 -10.84
CA GLN A 41 -4.72 1.01 -10.78
C GLN A 41 -4.44 1.46 -9.34
N MET A 42 -5.50 1.58 -8.52
CA MET A 42 -5.36 1.97 -7.11
C MET A 42 -4.53 0.95 -6.31
N ARG A 43 -4.79 -0.35 -6.47
CA ARG A 43 -4.06 -1.41 -5.76
C ARG A 43 -2.59 -1.45 -6.16
N ARG A 44 -2.29 -1.36 -7.46
CA ARG A 44 -0.90 -1.35 -7.95
C ARG A 44 -0.14 -0.11 -7.49
N ALA A 45 -0.76 1.06 -7.53
CA ALA A 45 -0.15 2.29 -7.01
C ALA A 45 0.17 2.18 -5.51
N ALA A 46 -0.75 1.63 -4.70
CA ALA A 46 -0.53 1.44 -3.27
C ALA A 46 0.66 0.51 -2.97
N VAL A 47 0.74 -0.62 -3.67
CA VAL A 47 1.84 -1.58 -3.52
C VAL A 47 3.16 -0.96 -3.97
N SER A 48 3.16 -0.17 -5.05
CA SER A 48 4.36 0.50 -5.56
C SER A 48 5.02 1.39 -4.52
N ILE A 49 4.24 2.11 -3.69
CA ILE A 49 4.79 2.94 -2.60
C ILE A 49 5.60 2.08 -1.61
N MET A 50 5.05 0.94 -1.18
CA MET A 50 5.75 0.04 -0.26
C MET A 50 7.03 -0.53 -0.90
N SER A 51 6.96 -0.92 -2.18
CA SER A 51 8.10 -1.47 -2.91
C SER A 51 9.22 -0.44 -3.07
N ASN A 52 8.91 0.81 -3.40
CA ASN A 52 9.89 1.89 -3.56
C ASN A 52 10.54 2.31 -2.23
N ILE A 53 9.87 2.12 -1.09
CA ILE A 53 10.48 2.37 0.23
C ILE A 53 11.42 1.22 0.63
N ALA A 54 11.18 0.01 0.10
CA ALA A 54 11.98 -1.18 0.40
C ALA A 54 13.19 -1.37 -0.53
N GLU A 55 13.15 -0.80 -1.73
CA GLU A 55 14.27 -0.71 -2.70
C GLU A 55 15.39 0.21 -2.17
#